data_AF-A0A8S1E2M7-F1
#
_entry.id   AF-A0A8S1E2M7-F1
#
_cell.length_a   1.000
_cell.length_b   1.000
_cell.length_c   1.000
_cell.angle_alpha   90.00
_cell.angle_beta   90.00
_cell.angle_gamma   90.00
#
_symmetry.space_group_name_H-M   'P 1'
#
loop_
_entity.id
_entity.type
_entity.pdbx_description
1 polymer ?
#
loop_
_entity_poly.entity_id
_entity_poly.type
_entity_poly.pdbx_seq_one_letter_code
_entity_poly.pdbx_strand_id
1 'polypeptide(L)'
;MNVYIKYCSQQIYLDRTLKHLRETNASFASVLSKLEGHPECQSLSLHSFLMLPMQRVTRLPLLFDAVLRRLSANSDEYTSCKNALMMVNKLVQDCNEEARKMERMKEMIELSRQLEFRSEMRAVPLISSSRWLVRSGEMTQLLTRDEAKLTFGRRIAKQVVNVFLFTDLLVVAKKKGDEGYHVIDYCARNMIDVVNPEEYAEGTINLPWKIHDISSKNMLILTLLQNHEKKTNEMVLSCSLESDKQRWLAAITTPQINQNNSEERVYESWDCPQVQAIHAYVAQQPDELSLEVADVVNVLRKLPDGWYQGERIRDGECGWFPENYCKEILSSHVRARNLRQRYRLLALTSEYIDVQRKAARVGGANSSKIKLTSSEKLEVH
;
A
#
# COMPACT_ATOMS: atom_id res chain seq x y z
N MET A 1 -22.65 10.49 7.06
CA MET A 1 -21.57 9.53 6.74
C MET A 1 -20.17 10.13 6.88
N ASN A 2 -19.93 11.40 6.50
CA ASN A 2 -18.62 12.09 6.61
C ASN A 2 -17.92 12.05 7.98
N VAL A 3 -18.68 11.92 9.08
CA VAL A 3 -18.12 11.78 10.44
C VAL A 3 -17.29 10.49 10.57
N TYR A 4 -17.75 9.38 9.98
CA TYR A 4 -16.99 8.13 9.96
C TYR A 4 -15.70 8.26 9.18
N ILE A 5 -15.74 8.93 8.01
CA ILE A 5 -14.56 9.15 7.18
C ILE A 5 -13.48 9.90 7.97
N LYS A 6 -13.85 11.02 8.60
CA LYS A 6 -12.93 11.83 9.41
C LYS A 6 -12.38 11.07 10.62
N TYR A 7 -13.21 10.29 11.30
CA TYR A 7 -12.78 9.52 12.46
C TYR A 7 -11.83 8.38 12.04
N CYS A 8 -12.21 7.61 11.03
CA CYS A 8 -11.43 6.49 10.50
C CYS A 8 -10.09 6.94 9.95
N SER A 9 -10.02 8.10 9.28
CA SER A 9 -8.75 8.64 8.77
C SER A 9 -7.79 9.08 9.87
N GLN A 10 -8.30 9.33 11.08
CA GLN A 10 -7.51 9.74 12.25
C GLN A 10 -7.27 8.59 13.24
N GLN A 11 -7.79 7.39 12.98
CA GLN A 11 -7.75 6.27 13.92
C GLN A 11 -6.33 5.93 14.38
N ILE A 12 -5.38 5.86 13.43
CA ILE A 12 -3.97 5.54 13.72
C ILE A 12 -3.33 6.65 14.57
N TYR A 13 -3.72 7.90 14.34
CA TYR A 13 -3.23 9.03 15.15
C TYR A 13 -3.74 8.92 16.58
N LEU A 14 -5.03 8.66 16.77
CA LEU A 14 -5.64 8.46 18.09
C LEU A 14 -4.96 7.35 18.87
N ASP A 15 -4.71 6.20 18.25
CA ASP A 15 -4.04 5.06 18.87
C ASP A 15 -2.61 5.41 19.32
N ARG A 16 -1.80 5.99 18.43
CA ARG A 16 -0.43 6.41 18.75
C ARG A 16 -0.41 7.47 19.86
N THR A 17 -1.32 8.43 19.84
CA THR A 17 -1.42 9.43 20.90
C THR A 17 -1.82 8.82 22.23
N LEU A 18 -2.78 7.89 22.25
CA LEU A 18 -3.19 7.19 23.47
C LEU A 18 -2.03 6.39 24.07
N LYS A 19 -1.30 5.64 23.23
CA LYS A 19 -0.12 4.87 23.65
C LYS A 19 0.96 5.78 24.22
N HIS A 20 1.30 6.85 23.50
CA HIS A 20 2.31 7.81 23.95
C HIS A 20 1.93 8.48 25.28
N LEU A 21 0.68 8.91 25.46
CA LEU A 21 0.21 9.51 26.71
C LEU A 21 0.24 8.51 27.87
N ARG A 22 -0.08 7.24 27.62
CA ARG A 22 -0.01 6.19 28.63
C ARG A 22 1.42 5.93 29.10
N GLU A 23 2.40 6.02 28.22
CA GLU A 23 3.82 5.79 28.52
C GLU A 23 4.51 7.01 29.14
N THR A 24 4.17 8.22 28.69
CA THR A 24 4.87 9.46 29.09
C THR A 24 4.22 10.21 30.23
N ASN A 25 2.92 10.00 30.48
CA ASN A 25 2.17 10.76 31.47
C ASN A 25 1.55 9.82 32.53
N ALA A 26 2.25 9.70 33.66
CA ALA A 26 1.84 8.84 34.77
C ALA A 26 0.48 9.26 35.39
N SER A 27 0.17 10.57 35.40
CA SER A 27 -1.12 11.07 35.90
C SER A 27 -2.28 10.63 35.00
N PHE A 28 -2.11 10.79 33.69
CA PHE A 28 -3.06 10.29 32.69
C PHE A 28 -3.25 8.77 32.80
N ALA A 29 -2.16 8.01 32.88
CA ALA A 29 -2.21 6.55 33.02
C ALA A 29 -2.96 6.11 34.28
N SER A 30 -2.76 6.80 35.41
CA SER A 30 -3.48 6.52 36.67
C SER A 30 -4.98 6.79 36.55
N VAL A 31 -5.37 7.94 35.97
CA VAL A 31 -6.78 8.27 35.76
C VAL A 31 -7.43 7.29 34.79
N LEU A 32 -6.76 6.97 33.69
CA LEU A 32 -7.26 6.02 32.69
C LEU A 32 -7.50 4.64 33.31
N SER A 33 -6.55 4.12 34.10
CA SER A 33 -6.69 2.83 34.77
C SER A 33 -7.88 2.81 35.74
N LYS A 34 -8.15 3.92 36.44
CA LYS A 34 -9.33 4.05 37.31
C LYS A 34 -10.63 4.01 36.50
N LEU A 35 -10.68 4.70 35.36
CA LEU A 35 -11.84 4.71 34.47
C LEU A 35 -12.08 3.33 33.84
N GLU A 36 -11.04 2.68 33.32
CA GLU A 36 -11.13 1.33 32.73
C GLU A 36 -11.53 0.25 33.76
N GLY A 37 -11.26 0.49 35.05
CA GLY A 37 -11.73 -0.36 36.15
C GLY A 37 -13.20 -0.19 36.52
N HIS A 38 -13.91 0.78 35.94
CA HIS A 38 -15.33 0.98 36.22
C HIS A 38 -16.19 -0.17 35.67
N PRO A 39 -17.20 -0.68 36.40
CA PRO A 39 -18.03 -1.80 35.95
C PRO A 39 -18.70 -1.58 34.59
N GLU A 40 -19.07 -0.32 34.26
CA GLU A 40 -19.67 0.03 32.97
C GLU A 40 -18.73 -0.19 31.77
N CYS A 41 -17.41 -0.19 31.99
CA CYS A 41 -16.43 -0.44 30.94
C CYS A 41 -16.30 -1.93 30.61
N GLN A 42 -16.88 -2.84 31.40
CA GLN A 42 -16.87 -4.29 31.16
C GLN A 42 -15.46 -4.85 30.90
N SER A 43 -14.46 -4.34 31.62
CA SER A 43 -13.03 -4.68 31.47
C SER A 43 -12.44 -4.37 30.08
N LEU A 44 -13.08 -3.50 29.29
CA LEU A 44 -12.57 -3.02 28.02
C LEU A 44 -11.69 -1.79 28.23
N SER A 45 -10.59 -1.73 27.48
CA SER A 45 -9.72 -0.57 27.45
C SER A 45 -10.33 0.58 26.62
N LEU A 46 -9.89 1.81 26.86
CA LEU A 46 -10.25 2.96 26.02
C LEU A 46 -9.91 2.71 24.54
N HIS A 47 -8.78 2.06 24.27
CA HIS A 47 -8.40 1.65 22.91
C HIS A 47 -9.49 0.79 22.26
N SER A 48 -10.04 -0.20 22.97
CA SER A 48 -11.12 -1.06 22.47
C SER A 48 -12.35 -0.26 22.06
N PHE A 49 -12.72 0.77 22.84
CA PHE A 49 -13.84 1.66 22.51
C PHE A 49 -13.54 2.55 21.31
N LEU A 50 -12.31 3.07 21.21
CA LEU A 50 -11.88 3.90 20.08
C LEU A 50 -11.88 3.11 18.76
N MET A 51 -11.73 1.79 18.77
CA MET A 51 -11.81 0.94 17.57
C MET A 51 -13.25 0.66 17.11
N LEU A 52 -14.26 0.84 17.97
CA LEU A 52 -15.65 0.49 17.66
C LEU A 52 -16.20 1.15 16.40
N PRO A 53 -15.95 2.44 16.09
CA PRO A 53 -16.47 3.05 14.86
C PRO A 53 -15.93 2.39 13.59
N MET A 54 -14.63 2.03 13.57
CA MET A 54 -14.01 1.30 12.45
C MET A 54 -14.56 -0.12 12.32
N GLN A 55 -14.71 -0.83 13.45
CA GLN A 55 -15.32 -2.16 13.46
C GLN A 55 -16.79 -2.13 13.02
N ARG A 56 -17.52 -1.06 13.39
CA ARG A 56 -18.93 -0.92 13.06
C ARG A 56 -19.11 -0.65 11.57
N VAL A 57 -18.36 0.29 11.00
CA VAL A 57 -18.50 0.64 9.57
C VAL A 57 -18.18 -0.55 8.67
N THR A 58 -17.18 -1.37 9.01
CA THR A 58 -16.81 -2.58 8.24
C THR A 58 -17.77 -3.76 8.43
N ARG A 59 -18.52 -3.82 9.55
CA ARG A 59 -19.55 -4.85 9.79
C ARG A 59 -20.88 -4.57 9.11
N LEU A 60 -21.23 -3.30 8.90
CA LEU A 60 -22.52 -2.92 8.31
C LEU A 60 -22.78 -3.60 6.95
N PRO A 61 -21.83 -3.65 5.99
CA PRO A 61 -22.06 -4.38 4.73
C PRO A 61 -22.44 -5.84 4.93
N LEU A 62 -21.82 -6.52 5.88
CA LEU A 62 -22.09 -7.93 6.17
C LEU A 62 -23.50 -8.13 6.73
N LEU A 63 -23.95 -7.20 7.58
CA LEU A 63 -25.29 -7.21 8.17
C LEU A 63 -26.36 -6.91 7.11
N PHE A 64 -26.16 -5.88 6.30
CA PHE A 64 -27.07 -5.54 5.20
C PHE A 64 -27.15 -6.66 4.16
N ASP A 65 -26.03 -7.32 3.85
CA ASP A 65 -26.06 -8.51 2.97
C ASP A 65 -26.83 -9.68 3.61
N ALA A 66 -26.69 -9.91 4.92
CA ALA A 66 -27.43 -10.95 5.62
C ALA A 66 -28.94 -10.70 5.64
N VAL A 67 -29.36 -9.43 5.79
CA VAL A 67 -30.77 -9.02 5.68
C VAL A 67 -31.25 -9.21 4.23
N LEU A 68 -30.49 -8.75 3.25
CA LEU A 68 -30.83 -8.86 1.83
C LEU A 68 -31.04 -10.31 1.38
N ARG A 69 -30.35 -11.30 1.99
CA ARG A 69 -30.55 -12.74 1.72
C ARG A 69 -31.92 -13.27 2.19
N ARG A 70 -32.58 -12.58 3.12
CA ARG A 70 -33.86 -12.99 3.69
C ARG A 70 -35.06 -12.25 3.06
N LEU A 71 -34.79 -11.23 2.26
CA LEU A 71 -35.81 -10.44 1.57
C LEU A 71 -36.14 -11.07 0.21
N SER A 72 -37.40 -10.96 -0.21
CA SER A 72 -37.83 -11.42 -1.54
C SER A 72 -37.35 -10.46 -2.62
N ALA A 73 -36.84 -10.98 -3.73
CA ALA A 73 -36.22 -10.18 -4.79
C ALA A 73 -37.17 -9.14 -5.45
N ASN A 74 -38.48 -9.32 -5.31
CA ASN A 74 -39.51 -8.45 -5.88
C ASN A 74 -40.08 -7.44 -4.87
N SER A 75 -39.51 -7.34 -3.67
CA SER A 75 -39.97 -6.40 -2.64
C SER A 75 -39.31 -5.03 -2.75
N ASP A 76 -40.04 -3.97 -2.39
CA ASP A 76 -39.50 -2.62 -2.28
C ASP A 76 -38.43 -2.54 -1.17
N GLU A 77 -38.58 -3.38 -0.13
CA GLU A 77 -37.59 -3.57 0.92
C GLU A 77 -36.28 -4.15 0.37
N TYR A 78 -36.33 -5.09 -0.58
CA TYR A 78 -35.13 -5.64 -1.23
C TYR A 78 -34.38 -4.55 -2.00
N THR A 79 -35.09 -3.72 -2.77
CA THR A 79 -34.49 -2.61 -3.51
C THR A 79 -33.88 -1.57 -2.57
N SER A 80 -34.59 -1.22 -1.50
CA SER A 80 -34.12 -0.26 -0.48
C SER A 80 -32.89 -0.80 0.27
N CYS A 81 -32.92 -2.08 0.66
CA CYS A 81 -31.80 -2.74 1.33
C CYS A 81 -30.58 -2.90 0.40
N LYS A 82 -30.80 -3.18 -0.89
CA LYS A 82 -29.74 -3.22 -1.92
C LYS A 82 -29.05 -1.86 -2.02
N ASN A 83 -29.83 -0.78 -2.15
CA ASN A 83 -29.29 0.58 -2.19
C ASN A 83 -28.53 0.96 -0.91
N ALA A 84 -29.06 0.61 0.26
CA ALA A 84 -28.40 0.86 1.55
C ALA A 84 -27.06 0.11 1.64
N LEU A 85 -27.03 -1.17 1.27
CA LEU A 85 -25.80 -1.98 1.21
C LEU A 85 -24.75 -1.32 0.31
N MET A 86 -25.15 -0.80 -0.85
CA MET A 86 -24.24 -0.12 -1.78
C MET A 86 -23.68 1.17 -1.18
N MET A 87 -24.51 2.01 -0.53
CA MET A 87 -24.03 3.23 0.13
C MET A 87 -23.06 2.94 1.27
N VAL A 88 -23.32 1.90 2.05
CA VAL A 88 -22.43 1.49 3.15
C VAL A 88 -21.11 0.94 2.61
N ASN A 89 -21.11 0.13 1.55
CA ASN A 89 -19.88 -0.33 0.90
C ASN A 89 -19.04 0.84 0.41
N LYS A 90 -19.66 1.83 -0.23
CA LYS A 90 -18.96 3.06 -0.64
C LYS A 90 -18.37 3.80 0.56
N LEU A 91 -19.13 3.93 1.66
CA LEU A 91 -18.62 4.57 2.87
C LEU A 91 -17.37 3.87 3.42
N VAL A 92 -17.35 2.53 3.44
CA VAL A 92 -16.16 1.76 3.86
C VAL A 92 -14.97 2.06 2.96
N GLN A 93 -15.18 2.10 1.64
CA GLN A 93 -14.13 2.45 0.68
C GLN A 93 -13.61 3.87 0.88
N ASP A 94 -14.50 4.85 1.05
CA ASP A 94 -14.13 6.25 1.28
C ASP A 94 -13.35 6.41 2.61
N CYS A 95 -13.76 5.72 3.68
CA CYS A 95 -13.04 5.73 4.96
C CYS A 95 -11.61 5.17 4.80
N ASN A 96 -11.47 4.09 4.05
CA ASN A 96 -10.21 3.41 3.85
C ASN A 96 -9.23 4.22 2.98
N GLU A 97 -9.71 4.83 1.89
CA GLU A 97 -8.85 5.68 1.04
C GLU A 97 -8.38 6.94 1.78
N GLU A 98 -9.25 7.58 2.57
CA GLU A 98 -8.86 8.75 3.37
C GLU A 98 -7.89 8.37 4.52
N ALA A 99 -8.06 7.21 5.14
CA ALA A 99 -7.09 6.68 6.10
C ALA A 99 -5.73 6.43 5.45
N ARG A 100 -5.70 5.76 4.29
CA ARG A 100 -4.47 5.52 3.53
C ARG A 100 -3.80 6.81 3.09
N LYS A 101 -4.58 7.82 2.66
CA LYS A 101 -4.06 9.14 2.27
C LYS A 101 -3.42 9.87 3.44
N MET A 102 -4.05 9.82 4.62
CA MET A 102 -3.49 10.43 5.83
C MET A 102 -2.19 9.75 6.25
N GLU A 103 -2.12 8.42 6.22
CA GLU A 103 -0.92 7.66 6.56
C GLU A 103 0.24 7.95 5.60
N ARG A 104 -0.02 7.90 4.29
CA ARG A 104 0.95 8.30 3.26
C ARG A 104 1.47 9.72 3.49
N MET A 105 0.58 10.67 3.78
CA MET A 105 0.99 12.06 4.01
C MET A 105 1.90 12.20 5.23
N LYS A 106 1.58 11.48 6.32
CA LYS A 106 2.40 11.48 7.53
C LYS A 106 3.81 10.93 7.24
N GLU A 107 3.88 9.79 6.57
CA GLU A 107 5.14 9.17 6.19
C GLU A 107 5.99 10.11 5.31
N MET A 108 5.38 10.80 4.36
CA MET A 108 6.07 11.78 3.52
C MET A 108 6.61 12.97 4.32
N ILE A 109 5.89 13.44 5.34
CA ILE A 109 6.38 14.51 6.24
C ILE A 109 7.60 14.03 7.02
N GLU A 110 7.55 12.81 7.54
CA GLU A 110 8.65 12.20 8.30
C GLU A 110 9.91 12.03 7.42
N LEU A 111 9.75 11.39 6.26
CA LEU A 111 10.84 11.22 5.30
C LEU A 111 11.42 12.55 4.82
N SER A 112 10.60 13.59 4.64
CA SER A 112 11.09 14.92 4.23
C SER A 112 12.03 15.57 5.24
N ARG A 113 11.94 15.19 6.52
CA ARG A 113 12.83 15.68 7.58
C ARG A 113 14.10 14.84 7.69
N GLN A 114 14.03 13.56 7.32
CA GLN A 114 15.13 12.61 7.41
C GLN A 114 16.04 12.64 6.16
N LEU A 115 15.48 12.92 4.98
CA LEU A 115 16.21 12.95 3.71
C LEU A 115 16.80 14.34 3.43
N GLU A 116 18.10 14.47 3.66
CA GLU A 116 18.84 15.68 3.36
C GLU A 116 19.52 15.60 1.98
N PHE A 117 19.23 16.56 1.11
CA PHE A 117 19.91 16.72 -0.17
C PHE A 117 21.20 17.53 0.03
N ARG A 118 22.30 17.08 -0.59
CA ARG A 118 23.57 17.79 -0.52
C ARG A 118 23.49 19.14 -1.22
N SER A 119 24.34 20.08 -0.79
CA SER A 119 24.37 21.46 -1.30
C SER A 119 24.67 21.54 -2.80
N GLU A 120 25.41 20.57 -3.34
CA GLU A 120 25.78 20.48 -4.75
C GLU A 120 24.66 19.89 -5.62
N MET A 121 23.62 19.34 -5.00
CA MET A 121 22.50 18.67 -5.67
C MET A 121 21.29 19.59 -5.69
N ARG A 122 20.54 19.58 -6.81
CA ARG A 122 19.25 20.25 -6.85
C ARG A 122 18.25 19.51 -5.95
N ALA A 123 17.87 20.11 -4.83
CA ALA A 123 16.84 19.55 -3.96
C ALA A 123 15.50 19.41 -4.70
N VAL A 124 14.80 18.30 -4.46
CA VAL A 124 13.46 18.04 -4.99
C VAL A 124 12.47 18.05 -3.83
N PRO A 125 11.34 18.78 -3.93
CA PRO A 125 10.34 18.77 -2.86
C PRO A 125 9.75 17.38 -2.72
N LEU A 126 9.90 16.75 -1.55
CA LEU A 126 9.40 15.41 -1.28
C LEU A 126 7.89 15.39 -1.00
N ILE A 127 7.35 16.41 -0.33
CA ILE A 127 5.91 16.50 -0.02
C ILE A 127 5.14 16.98 -1.25
N SER A 128 4.22 16.16 -1.74
CA SER A 128 3.30 16.46 -2.85
C SER A 128 1.98 15.74 -2.65
N SER A 129 0.90 16.20 -3.29
CA SER A 129 -0.42 15.54 -3.23
C SER A 129 -0.46 14.17 -3.89
N SER A 130 0.48 13.88 -4.80
CA SER A 130 0.52 12.64 -5.61
C SER A 130 1.78 11.79 -5.36
N ARG A 131 2.66 12.20 -4.44
CA ARG A 131 3.86 11.45 -4.08
C ARG A 131 3.66 10.73 -2.76
N TRP A 132 3.91 9.42 -2.78
CA TRP A 132 3.98 8.61 -1.57
C TRP A 132 5.08 7.55 -1.72
N LEU A 133 5.58 7.06 -0.60
CA LEU A 133 6.53 5.96 -0.58
C LEU A 133 5.82 4.69 -1.05
N VAL A 134 6.42 4.01 -2.02
CA VAL A 134 6.00 2.68 -2.48
C VAL A 134 6.77 1.61 -1.71
N ARG A 135 8.07 1.81 -1.52
CA ARG A 135 8.93 0.89 -0.79
C ARG A 135 10.22 1.58 -0.35
N SER A 136 10.76 1.19 0.80
CA SER A 136 12.11 1.56 1.22
C SER A 136 12.88 0.35 1.73
N GLY A 137 14.21 0.44 1.74
CA GLY A 137 15.02 -0.68 2.21
C GLY A 137 16.52 -0.40 2.15
N GLU A 138 17.24 -1.10 3.02
CA GLU A 138 18.69 -1.12 3.01
C GLU A 138 19.19 -2.18 2.01
N MET A 139 20.20 -1.82 1.21
CA MET A 139 20.85 -2.71 0.26
C MET A 139 22.37 -2.55 0.34
N THR A 140 23.08 -3.60 -0.04
CA THR A 140 24.53 -3.54 -0.22
C THR A 140 24.86 -3.23 -1.67
N GLN A 141 25.39 -2.03 -1.93
CA GLN A 141 25.95 -1.69 -3.23
C GLN A 141 27.37 -2.23 -3.36
N LEU A 142 27.64 -2.87 -4.51
CA LEU A 142 28.97 -3.32 -4.88
C LEU A 142 29.65 -2.28 -5.77
N LEU A 143 30.85 -1.86 -5.40
CA LEU A 143 31.64 -0.85 -6.07
C LEU A 143 32.91 -1.46 -6.69
N THR A 144 33.09 -1.22 -7.98
CA THR A 144 34.36 -1.47 -8.67
C THR A 144 35.30 -0.30 -8.42
N ARG A 145 36.51 -0.55 -7.93
CA ARG A 145 37.54 0.50 -7.84
C ARG A 145 38.32 0.54 -9.15
N ASP A 146 38.48 1.73 -9.73
CA ASP A 146 39.32 1.92 -10.91
C ASP A 146 40.80 1.65 -10.59
N GLU A 147 41.41 0.86 -11.46
CA GLU A 147 42.75 0.29 -11.36
C GLU A 147 43.83 1.32 -11.72
N ALA A 148 44.37 2.02 -10.73
CA ALA A 148 45.61 2.77 -10.93
C ALA A 148 46.74 2.43 -9.96
N LYS A 149 46.52 1.70 -8.84
CA LYS A 149 47.53 1.60 -7.78
C LYS A 149 47.62 0.30 -6.95
N LEU A 150 47.21 -0.88 -7.45
CA LEU A 150 47.47 -2.13 -6.71
C LEU A 150 48.02 -3.25 -7.60
N THR A 151 49.12 -3.85 -7.14
CA THR A 151 49.86 -4.97 -7.75
C THR A 151 49.28 -6.35 -7.40
N PHE A 152 48.18 -6.42 -6.63
CA PHE A 152 47.53 -7.67 -6.23
C PHE A 152 46.01 -7.53 -6.26
N GLY A 153 45.38 -8.04 -7.32
CA GLY A 153 43.96 -8.40 -7.37
C GLY A 153 42.94 -7.26 -7.36
N ARG A 154 41.87 -7.44 -8.14
CA ARG A 154 40.73 -6.51 -8.20
C ARG A 154 39.86 -6.68 -6.95
N ARG A 155 39.97 -5.76 -5.98
CA ARG A 155 39.20 -5.82 -4.72
C ARG A 155 37.89 -5.04 -4.83
N ILE A 156 36.78 -5.76 -4.77
CA ILE A 156 35.43 -5.20 -4.76
C ILE A 156 35.17 -4.53 -3.42
N ALA A 157 34.79 -3.25 -3.44
CA ALA A 157 34.35 -2.55 -2.24
C ALA A 157 32.83 -2.72 -2.07
N LYS A 158 32.37 -2.87 -0.83
CA LYS A 158 30.94 -2.92 -0.49
C LYS A 158 30.58 -1.66 0.27
N GLN A 159 29.42 -1.08 -0.03
CA GLN A 159 28.86 0.01 0.75
C GLN A 159 27.36 -0.19 0.98
N VAL A 160 26.88 0.18 2.15
CA VAL A 160 25.45 0.14 2.47
C VAL A 160 24.78 1.40 1.94
N VAL A 161 23.65 1.24 1.27
CA VAL A 161 22.80 2.32 0.77
C VAL A 161 21.35 2.05 1.13
N ASN A 162 20.57 3.11 1.31
CA ASN A 162 19.13 3.04 1.50
C ASN A 162 18.45 3.54 0.23
N VAL A 163 17.55 2.72 -0.31
CA VAL A 163 16.78 3.04 -1.51
C VAL A 163 15.36 3.37 -1.07
N PHE A 164 14.84 4.48 -1.56
CA PHE A 164 13.47 4.94 -1.34
C PHE A 164 12.79 5.10 -2.69
N LEU A 165 11.85 4.21 -2.99
CA LEU A 165 11.03 4.29 -4.19
C LEU A 165 9.71 4.95 -3.83
N PHE A 166 9.46 6.09 -4.46
CA PHE A 166 8.20 6.80 -4.45
C PHE A 166 7.40 6.49 -5.72
N THR A 167 6.18 7.00 -5.79
CA THR A 167 5.31 6.81 -6.96
C THR A 167 5.91 7.29 -8.28
N ASP A 168 6.70 8.36 -8.25
CA ASP A 168 7.24 9.09 -9.41
C ASP A 168 8.76 9.33 -9.33
N LEU A 169 9.42 8.91 -8.25
CA LEU A 169 10.82 9.22 -7.94
C LEU A 169 11.48 8.02 -7.26
N LEU A 170 12.74 7.75 -7.53
CA LEU A 170 13.60 6.91 -6.69
C LEU A 170 14.74 7.74 -6.14
N VAL A 171 15.01 7.58 -4.85
CA VAL A 171 16.08 8.26 -4.13
C VAL A 171 17.00 7.21 -3.54
N VAL A 172 18.31 7.38 -3.76
CA VAL A 172 19.36 6.59 -3.13
C VAL A 172 20.07 7.47 -2.12
N ALA A 173 20.21 6.97 -0.90
CA ALA A 173 20.83 7.70 0.20
C ALA A 173 21.79 6.83 1.01
N LYS A 174 22.63 7.49 1.81
CA LYS A 174 23.45 6.85 2.85
C LYS A 174 22.99 7.31 4.21
N LYS A 175 22.97 6.41 5.19
CA LYS A 175 22.61 6.75 6.56
C LYS A 175 23.53 7.83 7.15
N LYS A 176 22.94 8.77 7.89
CA LYS A 176 23.59 9.88 8.61
C LYS A 176 23.12 9.87 10.06
N GLY A 177 23.95 9.38 10.96
CA GLY A 177 23.55 9.18 12.36
C GLY A 177 22.46 8.12 12.49
N ASP A 178 21.61 8.24 13.50
CA ASP A 178 20.62 7.20 13.80
C ASP A 178 19.35 7.31 12.94
N GLU A 179 18.91 8.53 12.61
CA GLU A 179 17.62 8.77 11.93
C GLU A 179 17.71 9.57 10.62
N GLY A 180 18.88 10.11 10.27
CA GLY A 180 19.06 10.92 9.07
C GLY A 180 19.57 10.12 7.88
N TYR A 181 19.37 10.66 6.68
CA TYR A 181 19.91 10.13 5.43
C TYR A 181 20.46 11.27 4.58
N HIS A 182 21.65 11.08 4.02
CA HIS A 182 22.18 11.94 2.97
C HIS A 182 21.87 11.35 1.61
N VAL A 183 21.10 12.06 0.80
CA VAL A 183 20.84 11.69 -0.59
C VAL A 183 22.14 11.72 -1.38
N ILE A 184 22.40 10.66 -2.15
CA ILE A 184 23.58 10.53 -3.01
C ILE A 184 23.21 10.48 -4.48
N ASP A 185 22.03 10.00 -4.83
CA ASP A 185 21.51 10.06 -6.19
C ASP A 185 19.98 9.99 -6.18
N TYR A 186 19.34 10.44 -7.26
CA TYR A 186 17.91 10.28 -7.47
C TYR A 186 17.56 10.31 -8.96
N CYS A 187 16.44 9.69 -9.31
CA CYS A 187 15.96 9.58 -10.68
C CYS A 187 14.44 9.55 -10.72
N ALA A 188 13.83 10.12 -11.77
CA ALA A 188 12.39 9.98 -11.99
C ALA A 188 12.04 8.50 -12.23
N ARG A 189 10.92 8.01 -11.69
CA ARG A 189 10.60 6.57 -11.70
C ARG A 189 10.52 5.97 -13.09
N ASN A 190 10.03 6.73 -14.06
CA ASN A 190 9.93 6.32 -15.47
C ASN A 190 11.29 6.29 -16.20
N MET A 191 12.37 6.69 -15.54
CA MET A 191 13.73 6.66 -16.06
C MET A 191 14.60 5.65 -15.29
N ILE A 192 13.97 4.63 -14.70
CA ILE A 192 14.62 3.56 -13.97
C ILE A 192 14.44 2.28 -14.77
N ASP A 193 15.53 1.52 -14.87
CA ASP A 193 15.48 0.13 -15.28
C ASP A 193 16.04 -0.74 -14.14
N VAL A 194 15.50 -1.95 -14.01
CA VAL A 194 15.99 -2.92 -13.02
C VAL A 194 16.03 -4.29 -13.65
N VAL A 195 17.14 -4.99 -13.42
CA VAL A 195 17.32 -6.28 -14.05
C VAL A 195 17.99 -7.28 -13.13
N ASN A 196 17.58 -8.53 -13.30
CA ASN A 196 18.18 -9.66 -12.62
C ASN A 196 19.48 -10.07 -13.33
N PRO A 197 20.64 -10.07 -12.64
CA PRO A 197 21.90 -10.54 -13.22
C PRO A 197 21.84 -11.96 -13.77
N GLU A 198 20.95 -12.81 -13.23
CA GLU A 198 20.79 -14.22 -13.64
C GLU A 198 20.03 -14.37 -14.96
N GLU A 199 19.22 -13.38 -15.35
CA GLU A 199 18.44 -13.39 -16.61
C GLU A 199 19.27 -12.90 -17.81
N TYR A 200 20.41 -12.25 -17.55
CA TYR A 200 21.38 -11.93 -18.59
C TYR A 200 22.26 -13.13 -18.89
N ALA A 201 22.09 -13.69 -20.08
CA ALA A 201 23.05 -14.62 -20.66
C ALA A 201 24.47 -14.00 -20.68
N GLU A 202 25.48 -14.85 -20.53
CA GLU A 202 26.89 -14.46 -20.64
C GLU A 202 27.13 -13.58 -21.87
N GLY A 203 27.54 -12.32 -21.65
CA GLY A 203 28.09 -11.45 -22.69
C GLY A 203 27.24 -10.25 -23.15
N THR A 204 26.06 -9.98 -22.59
CA THR A 204 25.24 -8.82 -23.03
C THR A 204 25.46 -7.54 -22.21
N ILE A 205 25.87 -7.64 -20.94
CA ILE A 205 26.32 -6.49 -20.15
C ILE A 205 27.83 -6.57 -19.98
N ASN A 206 28.54 -5.51 -20.40
CA ASN A 206 29.94 -5.26 -20.03
C ASN A 206 30.01 -4.86 -18.55
N LEU A 207 29.58 -5.76 -17.64
CA LEU A 207 29.96 -5.65 -16.24
C LEU A 207 31.48 -5.81 -16.22
N PRO A 208 32.22 -4.94 -15.49
CA PRO A 208 33.68 -5.02 -15.48
C PRO A 208 34.25 -6.38 -15.00
N TRP A 209 33.42 -7.33 -14.53
CA TRP A 209 33.77 -8.51 -13.75
C TRP A 209 32.73 -9.60 -13.98
N LYS A 210 33.17 -10.87 -13.98
CA LYS A 210 32.26 -12.03 -14.09
C LYS A 210 31.43 -12.10 -12.80
N ILE A 211 30.11 -12.05 -12.91
CA ILE A 211 29.16 -12.13 -11.77
C ILE A 211 29.43 -13.35 -10.88
N HIS A 212 29.98 -14.43 -11.46
CA HIS A 212 30.34 -15.66 -10.75
C HIS A 212 31.42 -15.51 -9.66
N ASP A 213 32.25 -14.46 -9.68
CA ASP A 213 33.25 -14.21 -8.63
C ASP A 213 32.63 -13.57 -7.36
N ILE A 214 31.33 -13.28 -7.39
CA ILE A 214 30.61 -12.60 -6.31
C ILE A 214 29.76 -13.62 -5.55
N SER A 215 30.17 -13.99 -4.34
CA SER A 215 29.38 -14.85 -3.43
C SER A 215 28.07 -14.20 -2.92
N SER A 216 27.68 -13.04 -3.43
CA SER A 216 26.51 -12.31 -2.92
C SER A 216 25.24 -12.81 -3.62
N LYS A 217 24.29 -13.35 -2.85
CA LYS A 217 22.98 -13.79 -3.35
C LYS A 217 22.04 -12.58 -3.51
N ASN A 218 20.89 -12.80 -4.16
CA ASN A 218 19.79 -11.82 -4.26
C ASN A 218 20.21 -10.47 -4.88
N MET A 219 20.97 -10.52 -5.98
CA MET A 219 21.46 -9.33 -6.67
C MET A 219 20.43 -8.76 -7.65
N LEU A 220 20.51 -7.44 -7.85
CA LEU A 220 19.78 -6.68 -8.87
C LEU A 220 20.69 -5.58 -9.43
N ILE A 221 20.55 -5.29 -10.72
CA ILE A 221 21.22 -4.16 -11.38
C ILE A 221 20.18 -3.07 -11.50
N LEU A 222 20.37 -1.97 -10.79
CA LEU A 222 19.53 -0.78 -10.86
C LEU A 222 20.21 0.23 -11.79
N THR A 223 19.54 0.59 -12.88
CA THR A 223 20.03 1.56 -13.85
C THR A 223 19.18 2.82 -13.79
N LEU A 224 19.78 3.92 -13.38
CA LEU A 224 19.21 5.26 -13.45
C LEU A 224 19.54 5.80 -14.85
N LEU A 225 18.61 5.70 -15.79
CA LEU A 225 18.82 6.11 -17.19
C LEU A 225 19.18 7.59 -17.29
N GLN A 226 18.55 8.41 -16.45
CA GLN A 226 18.88 9.83 -16.33
C GLN A 226 18.72 10.29 -14.88
N ASN A 227 19.85 10.35 -14.18
CA ASN A 227 19.90 10.80 -12.79
C ASN A 227 19.81 12.34 -12.67
N HIS A 228 19.97 12.86 -11.45
CA HIS A 228 19.90 14.30 -11.17
C HIS A 228 20.92 15.16 -11.92
N GLU A 229 22.09 14.60 -12.27
CA GLU A 229 23.12 15.25 -13.09
C GLU A 229 22.91 15.06 -14.60
N LYS A 230 21.77 14.48 -15.00
CA LYS A 230 21.47 14.11 -16.39
C LYS A 230 22.39 13.03 -16.97
N LYS A 231 23.00 12.20 -16.11
CA LYS A 231 23.86 11.08 -16.49
C LYS A 231 23.17 9.74 -16.27
N THR A 232 23.61 8.73 -17.01
CA THR A 232 23.26 7.34 -16.72
C THR A 232 24.15 6.83 -15.59
N ASN A 233 23.55 6.19 -14.59
CA ASN A 233 24.27 5.61 -13.46
C ASN A 233 23.76 4.19 -13.20
N GLU A 234 24.66 3.22 -13.20
CA GLU A 234 24.36 1.81 -12.98
C GLU A 234 24.89 1.35 -11.63
N MET A 235 24.05 0.65 -10.88
CA MET A 235 24.35 0.22 -9.52
C MET A 235 24.07 -1.27 -9.37
N VAL A 236 25.09 -2.04 -8.99
CA VAL A 236 24.89 -3.44 -8.58
C VAL A 236 24.54 -3.46 -7.09
N LEU A 237 23.32 -3.90 -6.79
CA LEU A 237 22.76 -3.94 -5.44
C LEU A 237 22.50 -5.40 -5.03
N SER A 238 22.69 -5.71 -3.76
CA SER A 238 22.39 -7.02 -3.17
C SER A 238 21.44 -6.84 -1.99
N CYS A 239 20.34 -7.58 -2.01
CA CYS A 239 19.37 -7.65 -0.93
C CYS A 239 19.77 -8.72 0.09
N SER A 240 19.39 -8.55 1.35
CA SER A 240 19.59 -9.57 2.39
C SER A 240 18.73 -10.81 2.15
N LEU A 241 17.47 -10.60 1.72
CA LEU A 241 16.48 -11.66 1.48
C LEU A 241 16.10 -11.76 0.01
N GLU A 242 15.63 -12.95 -0.38
CA GLU A 242 15.11 -13.20 -1.73
C GLU A 242 13.77 -12.48 -1.93
N SER A 243 12.89 -12.46 -0.92
CA SER A 243 11.65 -11.68 -0.99
C SER A 243 11.89 -10.20 -1.20
N ASP A 244 12.93 -9.64 -0.60
CA ASP A 244 13.28 -8.24 -0.84
C ASP A 244 13.63 -8.00 -2.30
N LYS A 245 14.47 -8.84 -2.90
CA LYS A 245 14.79 -8.78 -4.34
C LYS A 245 13.50 -8.84 -5.18
N GLN A 246 12.66 -9.85 -4.96
CA GLN A 246 11.42 -10.05 -5.72
C GLN A 246 10.45 -8.87 -5.59
N ARG A 247 10.31 -8.30 -4.39
CA ARG A 247 9.45 -7.13 -4.17
C ARG A 247 10.00 -5.86 -4.78
N TRP A 248 11.32 -5.67 -4.76
CA TRP A 248 11.95 -4.54 -5.43
C TRP A 248 11.79 -4.62 -6.95
N LEU A 249 11.96 -5.80 -7.55
CA LEU A 249 11.68 -6.03 -8.96
C LEU A 249 10.21 -5.72 -9.29
N ALA A 250 9.27 -6.31 -8.55
CA ALA A 250 7.84 -6.06 -8.77
C ALA A 250 7.47 -4.58 -8.61
N ALA A 251 8.02 -3.90 -7.59
CA ALA A 251 7.73 -2.50 -7.34
C ALA A 251 8.29 -1.57 -8.43
N ILE A 252 9.44 -1.88 -9.04
CA ILE A 252 10.04 -1.04 -10.08
C ILE A 252 9.42 -1.34 -11.46
N THR A 253 9.32 -2.62 -11.83
CA THR A 253 8.87 -3.07 -13.17
C THR A 253 7.35 -2.99 -13.35
N THR A 254 6.57 -3.04 -12.27
CA THR A 254 5.11 -2.88 -12.33
C THR A 254 4.72 -1.50 -11.79
N PRO A 255 4.63 -0.47 -12.65
CA PRO A 255 4.14 0.84 -12.24
C PRO A 255 2.65 0.74 -11.91
N GLN A 256 2.34 0.66 -10.61
CA GLN A 256 1.01 0.78 -10.02
C GLN A 256 0.03 -0.37 -10.33
N ILE A 257 -0.40 -1.00 -9.24
CA ILE A 257 -1.51 -1.93 -9.13
C ILE A 257 -2.77 -1.28 -9.72
N ASN A 258 -3.05 -1.58 -10.99
CA ASN A 258 -4.43 -1.72 -11.45
C ASN A 258 -4.76 -3.19 -11.32
N GLN A 259 -5.94 -3.46 -10.74
CA GLN A 259 -6.46 -4.75 -10.31
C GLN A 259 -6.63 -5.83 -11.41
N ASN A 260 -6.03 -5.66 -12.59
CA ASN A 260 -6.35 -6.40 -13.82
C ASN A 260 -5.17 -7.05 -14.56
N ASN A 261 -3.93 -7.05 -14.07
CA ASN A 261 -2.91 -7.91 -14.67
C ASN A 261 -3.09 -9.36 -14.20
N SER A 262 -3.73 -10.16 -15.04
CA SER A 262 -3.98 -11.59 -14.91
C SER A 262 -2.74 -12.46 -15.04
N GLU A 263 -1.61 -11.90 -15.49
CA GLU A 263 -0.44 -12.71 -15.91
C GLU A 263 0.57 -13.01 -14.80
N GLU A 264 0.46 -12.38 -13.63
CA GLU A 264 1.39 -12.59 -12.50
C GLU A 264 0.71 -13.18 -11.24
N ARG A 265 -0.55 -13.63 -11.39
CA ARG A 265 -1.28 -14.36 -10.35
C ARG A 265 -0.98 -15.85 -10.52
N VAL A 266 -0.24 -16.43 -9.57
CA VAL A 266 -0.01 -17.88 -9.54
C VAL A 266 -1.34 -18.64 -9.35
N TYR A 267 -2.35 -17.98 -8.76
CA TYR A 267 -3.68 -18.52 -8.56
C TYR A 267 -4.77 -17.61 -9.15
N GLU A 268 -5.67 -18.17 -9.96
CA GLU A 268 -6.88 -17.46 -10.37
C GLU A 268 -7.73 -17.09 -9.15
N SER A 269 -8.47 -15.98 -9.22
CA SER A 269 -9.31 -15.46 -8.11
C SER A 269 -10.33 -16.46 -7.56
N TRP A 270 -10.63 -17.53 -8.32
CA TRP A 270 -11.63 -18.54 -8.00
C TRP A 270 -11.05 -19.78 -7.28
N ASP A 271 -9.73 -19.99 -7.31
CA ASP A 271 -9.04 -21.12 -6.64
C ASP A 271 -7.80 -20.71 -5.82
N CYS A 272 -7.70 -19.43 -5.45
CA CYS A 272 -6.66 -19.00 -4.53
C CYS A 272 -6.83 -19.65 -3.14
N PRO A 273 -5.73 -20.10 -2.49
CA PRO A 273 -5.76 -20.52 -1.09
C PRO A 273 -6.27 -19.38 -0.21
N GLN A 274 -7.06 -19.71 0.81
CA GLN A 274 -7.48 -18.73 1.81
C GLN A 274 -6.75 -18.99 3.12
N VAL A 275 -6.35 -17.92 3.78
CA VAL A 275 -5.77 -17.97 5.11
C VAL A 275 -6.59 -17.12 6.07
N GLN A 276 -6.63 -17.54 7.33
CA GLN A 276 -7.18 -16.77 8.43
C GLN A 276 -6.03 -16.28 9.30
N ALA A 277 -5.99 -14.98 9.58
CA ALA A 277 -5.04 -14.40 10.53
C ALA A 277 -5.31 -14.94 11.94
N ILE A 278 -4.30 -15.55 12.55
CA ILE A 278 -4.33 -16.05 13.94
C ILE A 278 -3.65 -15.07 14.89
N HIS A 279 -2.82 -14.16 14.37
CA HIS A 279 -2.16 -13.10 15.10
C HIS A 279 -2.36 -11.76 14.38
N ALA A 280 -2.33 -10.65 15.14
CA ALA A 280 -2.34 -9.32 14.55
C ALA A 280 -0.96 -8.99 13.97
N TYR A 281 -0.92 -8.40 12.78
CA TYR A 281 0.29 -7.94 12.11
C TYR A 281 0.14 -6.45 11.77
N VAL A 282 1.15 -5.64 12.10
CA VAL A 282 1.19 -4.23 11.72
C VAL A 282 2.21 -4.07 10.61
N ALA A 283 1.75 -3.59 9.45
CA ALA A 283 2.60 -3.33 8.30
C ALA A 283 3.78 -2.41 8.67
N GLN A 284 4.98 -2.80 8.26
CA GLN A 284 6.21 -2.04 8.45
C GLN A 284 6.65 -1.30 7.19
N GLN A 285 6.11 -1.67 6.04
CA GLN A 285 6.34 -1.01 4.75
C GLN A 285 5.01 -0.74 4.03
N PRO A 286 4.95 0.25 3.12
CA PRO A 286 3.72 0.60 2.41
C PRO A 286 3.16 -0.51 1.50
N ASP A 287 3.99 -1.47 1.10
CA ASP A 287 3.59 -2.63 0.29
C ASP A 287 3.05 -3.80 1.13
N GLU A 288 3.05 -3.68 2.46
CA GLU A 288 2.59 -4.71 3.40
C GLU A 288 1.13 -4.53 3.82
N LEU A 289 0.46 -5.66 4.09
CA LEU A 289 -0.93 -5.72 4.53
C LEU A 289 -0.99 -5.94 6.04
N SER A 290 -1.46 -4.95 6.79
CA SER A 290 -1.76 -5.12 8.23
C SER A 290 -2.91 -6.11 8.41
N LEU A 291 -2.85 -6.97 9.43
CA LEU A 291 -3.85 -8.02 9.72
C LEU A 291 -4.38 -7.90 11.14
N GLU A 292 -5.68 -8.10 11.32
CA GLU A 292 -6.30 -8.33 12.62
C GLU A 292 -6.62 -9.81 12.81
N VAL A 293 -6.68 -10.28 14.07
CA VAL A 293 -7.07 -11.66 14.37
C VAL A 293 -8.44 -11.96 13.76
N ALA A 294 -8.53 -13.10 13.08
CA ALA A 294 -9.67 -13.58 12.29
C ALA A 294 -9.91 -12.91 10.93
N ASP A 295 -9.05 -11.99 10.47
CA ASP A 295 -9.08 -11.53 9.09
C ASP A 295 -8.90 -12.71 8.13
N VAL A 296 -9.68 -12.73 7.04
CA VAL A 296 -9.56 -13.74 5.97
C VAL A 296 -8.93 -13.09 4.75
N VAL A 297 -7.87 -13.71 4.23
CA VAL A 297 -7.07 -13.21 3.12
C VAL A 297 -7.01 -14.26 2.01
N ASN A 298 -7.27 -13.82 0.78
CA ASN A 298 -7.03 -14.60 -0.43
C ASN A 298 -5.54 -14.52 -0.77
N VAL A 299 -4.83 -15.66 -0.82
CA VAL A 299 -3.39 -15.70 -1.13
C VAL A 299 -3.18 -15.71 -2.64
N LEU A 300 -2.55 -14.66 -3.15
CA LEU A 300 -2.27 -14.46 -4.58
C LEU A 300 -0.89 -14.98 -4.98
N ARG A 301 0.10 -14.87 -4.09
CA ARG A 301 1.48 -15.32 -4.30
C ARG A 301 2.10 -15.78 -2.97
N LYS A 302 2.99 -16.77 -3.03
CA LYS A 302 3.79 -17.25 -1.90
C LYS A 302 5.27 -17.20 -2.27
N LEU A 303 6.11 -16.66 -1.39
CA LEU A 303 7.56 -16.66 -1.55
C LEU A 303 8.19 -17.72 -0.64
N PRO A 304 9.33 -18.32 -1.03
CA PRO A 304 9.96 -19.44 -0.31
C PRO A 304 10.38 -19.11 1.13
N ASP A 305 10.57 -17.83 1.44
CA ASP A 305 10.98 -17.33 2.75
C ASP A 305 9.80 -16.99 3.67
N GLY A 306 8.60 -17.49 3.36
CA GLY A 306 7.42 -17.40 4.22
C GLY A 306 6.65 -16.09 4.10
N TRP A 307 6.83 -15.36 3.00
CA TRP A 307 6.07 -14.15 2.72
C TRP A 307 4.99 -14.35 1.67
N TYR A 308 3.77 -13.97 2.01
CA TYR A 308 2.60 -14.12 1.15
C TYR A 308 2.13 -12.76 0.65
N GLN A 309 1.70 -12.70 -0.61
CA GLN A 309 0.94 -11.58 -1.15
C GLN A 309 -0.52 -11.99 -1.18
N GLY A 310 -1.42 -11.13 -0.73
CA GLY A 310 -2.83 -11.46 -0.76
C GLY A 310 -3.75 -10.25 -0.68
N GLU A 311 -5.04 -10.55 -0.76
CA GLU A 311 -6.12 -9.58 -0.67
C GLU A 311 -7.08 -9.92 0.47
N ARG A 312 -7.24 -9.00 1.43
CA ARG A 312 -8.16 -9.17 2.55
C ARG A 312 -9.61 -9.06 2.09
N ILE A 313 -10.44 -10.01 2.50
CA ILE A 313 -11.83 -10.11 2.03
C ILE A 313 -12.72 -8.98 2.57
N ARG A 314 -12.47 -8.51 3.79
CA ARG A 314 -13.32 -7.53 4.49
C ARG A 314 -13.42 -6.18 3.77
N ASP A 315 -12.31 -5.71 3.22
CA ASP A 315 -12.16 -4.37 2.64
C ASP A 315 -11.53 -4.36 1.24
N GLY A 316 -10.97 -5.48 0.79
CA GLY A 316 -10.31 -5.60 -0.52
C GLY A 316 -8.87 -5.08 -0.54
N GLU A 317 -8.27 -4.85 0.64
CA GLU A 317 -6.89 -4.38 0.72
C GLU A 317 -5.90 -5.45 0.28
N CYS A 318 -4.95 -5.06 -0.57
CA CYS A 318 -3.89 -5.93 -1.07
C CYS A 318 -2.54 -5.56 -0.46
N GLY A 319 -1.71 -6.55 -0.18
CA GLY A 319 -0.33 -6.33 0.24
C GLY A 319 0.37 -7.61 0.66
N TRP A 320 1.61 -7.45 1.10
CA TRP A 320 2.46 -8.53 1.60
C TRP A 320 2.29 -8.75 3.10
N PHE A 321 2.27 -10.00 3.54
CA PHE A 321 2.18 -10.35 4.95
C PHE A 321 2.90 -11.68 5.24
N PRO A 322 3.41 -11.88 6.45
CA PRO A 322 4.16 -13.09 6.80
C PRO A 322 3.23 -14.29 7.09
N GLU A 323 3.63 -15.48 6.62
CA GLU A 323 2.87 -16.72 6.73
C GLU A 323 2.58 -17.13 8.18
N ASN A 324 3.55 -16.95 9.08
CA ASN A 324 3.46 -17.37 10.48
C ASN A 324 2.39 -16.62 11.31
N TYR A 325 1.77 -15.58 10.74
CA TYR A 325 0.64 -14.88 11.37
C TYR A 325 -0.71 -15.46 10.96
N CYS A 326 -0.71 -16.47 10.07
CA CYS A 326 -1.88 -16.98 9.40
C CYS A 326 -1.98 -18.51 9.50
N LYS A 327 -3.21 -19.02 9.32
CA LYS A 327 -3.51 -20.44 9.20
C LYS A 327 -4.35 -20.69 7.96
N GLU A 328 -4.00 -21.69 7.17
CA GLU A 328 -4.75 -22.04 5.96
C GLU A 328 -6.17 -22.53 6.28
N ILE A 329 -7.14 -22.03 5.52
CA ILE A 329 -8.54 -22.48 5.53
C ILE A 329 -8.66 -23.64 4.55
N LEU A 330 -8.49 -24.87 5.04
CA LEU A 330 -8.53 -26.08 4.20
C LEU A 330 -9.95 -26.50 3.79
N SER A 331 -10.98 -26.03 4.50
CA SER A 331 -12.37 -26.40 4.21
C SER A 331 -12.87 -25.77 2.91
N SER A 332 -13.10 -26.61 1.90
CA SER A 332 -13.66 -26.21 0.60
C SER A 332 -15.03 -25.53 0.74
N HIS A 333 -15.87 -25.97 1.69
CA HIS A 333 -17.17 -25.36 1.96
C HIS A 333 -17.03 -23.93 2.49
N VAL A 334 -16.09 -23.70 3.41
CA VAL A 334 -15.81 -22.36 3.97
C VAL A 334 -15.22 -21.45 2.89
N ARG A 335 -14.27 -21.96 2.11
CA ARG A 335 -13.69 -21.24 0.96
C ARG A 335 -14.76 -20.80 -0.04
N ALA A 336 -15.64 -21.72 -0.45
CA ALA A 336 -16.73 -21.43 -1.39
C ALA A 336 -17.72 -20.40 -0.83
N ARG A 337 -18.03 -20.46 0.47
CA ARG A 337 -18.90 -19.49 1.13
C ARG A 337 -18.29 -18.08 1.13
N ASN A 338 -17.01 -17.97 1.50
CA ASN A 338 -16.29 -16.69 1.51
C ASN A 338 -16.21 -16.08 0.11
N LEU A 339 -15.91 -16.90 -0.91
CA LEU A 339 -15.83 -16.47 -2.30
C LEU A 339 -17.17 -15.96 -2.83
N ARG A 340 -18.27 -16.70 -2.58
CA ARG A 340 -19.63 -16.26 -2.98
C ARG A 340 -20.03 -14.94 -2.33
N GLN A 341 -19.72 -14.77 -1.05
CA GLN A 341 -20.01 -13.54 -0.33
C GLN A 341 -19.24 -12.35 -0.91
N ARG A 342 -17.94 -12.53 -1.17
CA ARG A 342 -17.09 -11.52 -1.81
C ARG A 342 -17.59 -11.15 -3.20
N TYR A 343 -17.85 -12.13 -4.07
CA TYR A 343 -18.32 -11.88 -5.43
C TYR A 343 -19.59 -11.04 -5.46
N ARG A 344 -20.54 -11.33 -4.55
CA ARG A 344 -21.78 -10.57 -4.43
C ARG A 344 -21.53 -9.12 -4.01
N LEU A 345 -20.68 -8.89 -3.01
CA LEU A 345 -20.33 -7.53 -2.56
C LEU A 345 -19.66 -6.71 -3.68
N LEU A 346 -18.75 -7.35 -4.45
CA LEU A 346 -18.08 -6.71 -5.58
C LEU A 346 -19.02 -6.42 -6.75
N ALA A 347 -19.87 -7.38 -7.13
CA ALA A 347 -20.85 -7.21 -8.21
C ALA A 347 -21.84 -6.06 -7.91
N LEU A 348 -22.34 -6.00 -6.67
CA LEU A 348 -23.22 -4.91 -6.22
C LEU A 348 -22.55 -3.54 -6.27
N THR A 349 -21.26 -3.48 -5.93
CA THR A 349 -20.46 -2.25 -5.98
C THR A 349 -20.21 -1.82 -7.43
N SER A 350 -19.89 -2.76 -8.32
CA SER A 350 -19.66 -2.50 -9.75
C SER A 350 -20.94 -1.99 -10.44
N GLU A 351 -22.09 -2.66 -10.21
CA GLU A 351 -23.39 -2.21 -10.70
C GLU A 351 -23.70 -0.77 -10.27
N TYR A 352 -23.35 -0.39 -9.03
CA TYR A 352 -23.55 0.96 -8.55
C TYR A 352 -22.70 2.00 -9.26
N ILE A 353 -21.40 1.72 -9.44
CA ILE A 353 -20.47 2.64 -10.11
C ILE A 353 -20.97 2.91 -11.53
N ASP A 354 -21.48 1.90 -12.21
CA ASP A 354 -22.09 2.05 -13.53
C ASP A 354 -23.39 2.84 -13.49
N VAL A 355 -24.25 2.63 -12.49
CA VAL A 355 -25.47 3.44 -12.29
C VAL A 355 -25.14 4.91 -12.00
N GLN A 356 -24.13 5.19 -11.17
CA GLN A 356 -23.65 6.56 -10.87
C GLN A 356 -23.00 7.21 -12.09
N ARG A 357 -22.17 6.49 -12.84
CA ARG A 357 -21.59 6.99 -14.11
C ARG A 357 -22.66 7.30 -15.13
N LYS A 358 -23.69 6.46 -15.25
CA LYS A 358 -24.85 6.71 -16.11
C LYS A 358 -25.64 7.93 -15.63
N ALA A 359 -25.91 8.06 -14.33
CA ALA A 359 -26.59 9.22 -13.75
C ALA A 359 -25.79 10.54 -13.94
N ALA A 360 -24.47 10.51 -13.78
CA ALA A 360 -23.60 11.67 -13.99
C ALA A 360 -23.52 12.09 -15.47
N ARG A 361 -23.52 11.13 -16.41
CA ARG A 361 -23.60 11.40 -17.86
C ARG A 361 -24.94 12.02 -18.26
N VAL A 362 -26.03 11.59 -17.64
CA VAL A 362 -27.38 12.15 -17.87
C VAL A 362 -27.53 13.54 -17.24
N GLY A 363 -26.95 13.77 -16.05
CA GLY A 363 -26.93 15.09 -15.39
C GLY A 363 -26.07 16.13 -16.11
N GLY A 364 -24.95 15.72 -16.69
CA GLY A 364 -24.08 16.59 -17.51
C GLY A 364 -24.76 17.06 -18.80
N ALA A 365 -25.57 16.21 -19.43
CA ALA A 365 -26.29 16.51 -20.67
C ALA A 365 -27.43 17.55 -20.48
N ASN A 366 -27.95 17.72 -19.27
CA ASN A 366 -28.97 18.74 -18.97
C ASN A 366 -28.37 20.12 -18.62
N SER A 367 -27.09 20.21 -18.25
CA SER A 367 -26.43 21.50 -18.00
C SER A 367 -26.05 22.24 -19.29
N SER A 368 -25.90 21.51 -20.41
CA SER A 368 -25.51 22.07 -21.72
C SER A 368 -26.68 22.62 -22.55
N LYS A 369 -27.93 22.52 -22.06
CA LYS A 369 -29.13 22.99 -22.78
C LYS A 369 -29.81 24.24 -22.20
N ILE A 370 -29.26 24.85 -21.15
CA ILE A 370 -29.86 26.04 -20.49
C ILE A 370 -29.07 27.35 -20.77
N LYS A 371 -28.07 27.34 -21.66
CA LYS A 371 -27.45 28.57 -22.17
C LYS A 371 -27.66 28.69 -23.69
N LEU A 372 -28.88 28.96 -24.13
CA LEU A 372 -29.19 29.42 -25.50
C LEU A 372 -30.66 29.87 -25.63
N THR A 373 -31.16 30.68 -24.69
CA THR A 373 -32.43 31.44 -24.87
C THR A 373 -32.42 32.67 -23.96
N SER A 374 -31.58 33.66 -24.26
CA SER A 374 -31.72 35.03 -23.72
C SER A 374 -30.99 36.01 -24.64
N SER A 375 -31.48 36.13 -25.86
CA SER A 375 -31.14 37.23 -26.76
C SER A 375 -32.30 37.44 -27.72
N GLU A 376 -33.37 38.08 -27.24
CA GLU A 376 -34.30 38.76 -28.11
C GLU A 376 -34.48 40.21 -27.64
N LYS A 377 -34.20 41.10 -28.60
CA LYS A 377 -34.86 42.40 -28.84
C LYS A 377 -34.47 43.56 -27.93
N LEU A 378 -33.48 44.31 -28.42
CA LEU A 378 -33.46 45.77 -28.34
C LEU A 378 -32.82 46.28 -29.65
N GLU A 379 -33.64 46.62 -30.64
CA GLU A 379 -33.35 47.69 -31.59
C GLU A 379 -34.60 48.12 -32.37
N VAL A 380 -34.85 49.44 -32.27
CA VAL A 380 -35.50 50.37 -33.23
C VAL A 380 -37.01 50.23 -33.50
N HIS A 381 -37.80 51.05 -32.81
CA HIS A 381 -38.30 52.30 -33.40
C HIS A 381 -38.48 53.40 -32.36
#